data_AF-A0A955W7I7-F1
#
_entry.id   AF-A0A955W7I7-F1
#
_cell.length_a   1.000
_cell.length_b   1.000
_cell.length_c   1.000
_cell.angle_alpha   90.00
_cell.angle_beta   90.00
_cell.angle_gamma   90.00
#
_symmetry.space_group_name_H-M   'P 1'
#
loop_
_entity.id
_entity.type
_entity.pdbx_description
1 polymer ?
#
loop_
_entity_poly.entity_id
_entity_poly.type
_entity_poly.pdbx_seq_one_letter_code
_entity_poly.pdbx_strand_id
1 'polypeptide(L)'
;LGLGFRVPPRVVAVRVTPWPVTSHARIVQLALRAAELMERYGALGSAQGSTGSLSAPGRAELEAGLHVDGRYLGLGYGRVTPGGLDAIARFTLDGGPPLDTGYSGKSGAAFLDLARDAAEGPLLFWATKSSAALPPAFEAGPSGLGRDRSVLRDLPRMRAFLEAG
;
A
#
# COMPACT_ATOMS: atom_id res chain seq x y z
N LEU A 1 26.73 -8.34 5.15
CA LEU A 1 25.49 -8.07 5.91
C LEU A 1 24.23 -8.71 5.34
N GLY A 2 24.21 -9.32 4.14
CA GLY A 2 23.11 -10.21 3.72
C GLY A 2 21.70 -9.61 3.83
N LEU A 3 21.59 -8.29 3.72
CA LEU A 3 20.34 -7.54 3.81
C LEU A 3 19.63 -7.69 2.46
N GLY A 4 18.76 -8.68 2.37
CA GLY A 4 17.99 -8.97 1.18
C GLY A 4 17.26 -10.29 1.31
N PHE A 5 16.09 -10.38 0.71
CA PHE A 5 15.36 -11.63 0.63
C PHE A 5 16.16 -12.61 -0.25
N ARG A 6 16.40 -13.84 0.25
CA ARG A 6 17.05 -14.91 -0.54
C ARG A 6 16.11 -15.54 -1.57
N VAL A 7 14.82 -15.47 -1.29
CA VAL A 7 13.71 -15.88 -2.13
C VAL A 7 12.75 -14.70 -2.16
N PRO A 8 12.17 -14.32 -3.31
CA PRO A 8 11.20 -13.23 -3.37
C PRO A 8 10.11 -13.39 -2.30
N PRO A 9 9.81 -12.34 -1.51
CA PRO A 9 8.81 -12.44 -0.47
C PRO A 9 7.41 -12.55 -1.09
N ARG A 10 6.51 -13.29 -0.43
CA ARG A 10 5.08 -13.22 -0.73
C ARG A 10 4.52 -11.91 -0.18
N VAL A 11 3.82 -11.16 -1.03
CA VAL A 11 3.12 -9.93 -0.65
C VAL A 11 1.65 -10.28 -0.38
N VAL A 12 1.20 -9.99 0.84
CA VAL A 12 -0.21 -10.07 1.21
C VAL A 12 -0.79 -8.65 1.23
N ALA A 13 -1.62 -8.33 0.24
CA ALA A 13 -2.31 -7.06 0.12
C ALA A 13 -3.74 -7.18 0.66
N VAL A 14 -4.12 -6.33 1.60
CA VAL A 14 -5.48 -6.32 2.17
C VAL A 14 -6.38 -5.38 1.40
N ARG A 15 -7.55 -5.86 1.00
CA ARG A 15 -8.56 -5.07 0.31
C ARG A 15 -9.21 -4.08 1.28
N VAL A 16 -9.13 -2.79 0.94
CA VAL A 16 -9.74 -1.69 1.71
C VAL A 16 -10.86 -0.98 0.96
N THR A 17 -10.96 -1.16 -0.36
CA THR A 17 -12.01 -0.63 -1.24
C THR A 17 -12.71 -1.75 -2.01
N PRO A 18 -13.97 -1.55 -2.43
CA PRO A 18 -14.67 -2.51 -3.29
C PRO A 18 -13.96 -2.78 -4.63
N TRP A 19 -14.36 -3.88 -5.26
CA TRP A 19 -14.02 -4.18 -6.66
C TRP A 19 -14.59 -3.09 -7.58
N PRO A 20 -13.93 -2.70 -8.69
CA PRO A 20 -12.73 -3.30 -9.32
C PRO A 20 -11.38 -2.70 -8.92
N VAL A 21 -11.34 -1.70 -8.02
CA VAL A 21 -10.11 -0.94 -7.73
C VAL A 21 -8.99 -1.83 -7.18
N THR A 22 -9.32 -2.91 -6.49
CA THR A 22 -8.39 -3.87 -5.88
C THR A 22 -8.35 -5.23 -6.60
N SER A 23 -8.48 -5.22 -7.94
CA SER A 23 -8.36 -6.42 -8.77
C SER A 23 -6.91 -6.91 -8.82
N HIS A 24 -6.69 -8.21 -8.59
CA HIS A 24 -5.38 -8.86 -8.65
C HIS A 24 -4.68 -8.59 -10.00
N ALA A 25 -5.37 -8.80 -11.12
CA ALA A 25 -4.83 -8.57 -12.46
C ALA A 25 -4.39 -7.10 -12.68
N ARG A 26 -5.13 -6.13 -12.13
CA ARG A 26 -4.78 -4.70 -12.23
C ARG A 26 -3.55 -4.37 -11.40
N ILE A 27 -3.42 -4.95 -10.20
CA ILE A 27 -2.24 -4.77 -9.34
C ILE A 27 -1.01 -5.36 -10.02
N VAL A 28 -1.10 -6.57 -10.57
CA VAL A 28 -0.01 -7.21 -11.32
C VAL A 28 0.39 -6.36 -12.53
N GLN A 29 -0.59 -5.86 -13.29
CA GLN A 29 -0.31 -5.00 -14.44
C GLN A 29 0.40 -3.69 -14.03
N LEU A 30 -0.03 -3.07 -12.93
CA LEU A 30 0.63 -1.89 -12.40
C LEU A 30 2.07 -2.19 -11.96
N ALA A 31 2.29 -3.29 -11.25
CA ALA A 31 3.61 -3.72 -10.80
C ALA A 31 4.57 -3.97 -11.98
N LEU A 32 4.10 -4.64 -13.03
CA LEU A 32 4.87 -4.84 -14.27
C LEU A 32 5.28 -3.51 -14.91
N ARG A 33 4.33 -2.58 -15.09
CA ARG A 33 4.63 -1.27 -15.69
C ARG A 33 5.55 -0.43 -14.83
N ALA A 34 5.42 -0.52 -13.50
CA ALA A 34 6.33 0.13 -12.58
C ALA A 34 7.75 -0.46 -12.70
N ALA A 35 7.89 -1.78 -12.77
CA ALA A 35 9.18 -2.45 -12.95
C ALA A 35 9.85 -2.08 -14.27
N GLU A 36 9.11 -2.11 -15.39
CA GLU A 36 9.60 -1.63 -16.70
C GLU A 36 10.08 -0.17 -16.65
N LEU A 37 9.36 0.69 -15.92
CA LEU A 37 9.74 2.09 -15.76
C LEU A 37 11.02 2.24 -14.93
N MET A 38 11.12 1.50 -13.82
CA MET A 38 12.30 1.52 -12.96
C MET A 38 13.54 1.00 -13.70
N GLU A 39 13.41 -0.07 -14.50
CA GLU A 39 14.47 -0.57 -15.37
C GLU A 39 14.88 0.48 -16.41
N ARG A 40 13.92 1.11 -17.09
CA ARG A 40 14.20 2.17 -18.08
C ARG A 40 15.01 3.34 -17.49
N TYR A 41 14.80 3.67 -16.23
CA TYR A 41 15.51 4.75 -15.53
C TYR A 41 16.72 4.28 -14.72
N GLY A 42 17.15 3.02 -14.88
CA GLY A 42 18.33 2.49 -14.18
C GLY A 42 18.15 2.35 -12.66
N ALA A 43 16.91 2.39 -12.16
CA ALA A 43 16.59 2.13 -10.77
C ALA A 43 16.61 0.61 -10.46
N LEU A 44 16.55 -0.24 -11.48
CA LEU A 44 16.79 -1.69 -11.42
C LEU A 44 18.09 -2.01 -12.18
N GLY A 45 19.23 -1.93 -11.49
CA GLY A 45 20.59 -2.11 -12.05
C GLY A 45 21.09 -0.89 -12.83
N SER A 46 22.19 -0.23 -12.47
CA SER A 46 23.54 -0.77 -12.30
C SER A 46 24.21 -0.32 -10.99
N ALA A 47 24.42 -1.25 -10.06
CA ALA A 47 25.45 -1.07 -9.04
C ALA A 47 26.80 -1.49 -9.64
N GLN A 48 27.51 -0.55 -10.26
CA GLN A 48 28.95 -0.71 -10.50
C GLN A 48 29.62 -0.93 -9.12
N GLY A 49 29.85 -2.20 -8.74
CA GLY A 49 30.66 -2.55 -7.57
C GLY A 49 30.02 -3.39 -6.47
N SER A 50 28.77 -3.86 -6.58
CA SER A 50 28.26 -4.85 -5.63
C SER A 50 27.43 -5.94 -6.31
N THR A 51 27.55 -7.14 -5.77
CA THR A 51 27.13 -8.43 -6.33
C THR A 51 25.61 -8.55 -6.48
N GLY A 52 25.09 -8.22 -7.66
CA GLY A 52 23.74 -8.60 -8.08
C GLY A 52 23.08 -7.57 -8.98
N SER A 53 22.91 -7.90 -10.26
CA SER A 53 21.97 -7.18 -11.13
C SER A 53 20.55 -7.58 -10.71
N LEU A 54 19.74 -6.64 -10.24
CA LEU A 54 18.33 -6.90 -9.96
C LEU A 54 17.56 -6.78 -11.28
N SER A 55 17.20 -7.92 -11.87
CA SER A 55 16.28 -7.95 -13.01
C SER A 55 14.86 -7.62 -12.56
N ALA A 56 14.09 -6.93 -13.42
CA ALA A 56 12.67 -6.73 -13.20
C ALA A 56 11.92 -8.07 -13.13
N PRO A 57 11.00 -8.27 -12.17
CA PRO A 57 10.26 -9.52 -12.04
C PRO A 57 9.29 -9.71 -13.21
N GLY A 58 9.14 -10.95 -13.65
CA GLY A 58 8.19 -11.33 -14.71
C GLY A 58 6.74 -11.36 -14.22
N ARG A 59 5.79 -11.44 -15.17
CA ARG A 59 4.35 -11.54 -14.85
C ARG A 59 4.03 -12.72 -13.93
N ALA A 60 4.51 -13.91 -14.30
CA ALA A 60 4.21 -15.13 -13.55
C ALA A 60 4.76 -15.07 -12.12
N GLU A 61 5.94 -14.47 -11.93
CA GLU A 61 6.55 -14.26 -10.62
C GLU A 61 5.70 -13.31 -9.76
N LEU A 62 5.25 -12.19 -10.33
CA LEU A 62 4.37 -11.25 -9.62
C LEU A 62 3.01 -11.87 -9.29
N GLU A 63 2.44 -12.67 -10.20
CA GLU A 63 1.17 -13.35 -9.97
C GLU A 63 1.27 -14.38 -8.84
N ALA A 64 2.36 -15.16 -8.81
CA ALA A 64 2.62 -16.14 -7.75
C ALA A 64 2.95 -15.48 -6.39
N GLY A 65 3.65 -14.33 -6.42
CA GLY A 65 4.06 -13.60 -5.23
C GLY A 65 2.96 -12.77 -4.58
N LEU A 66 1.85 -12.48 -5.27
CA LEU A 66 0.78 -11.60 -4.78
C LEU A 66 -0.46 -12.35 -4.31
N HIS A 67 -0.82 -12.17 -3.05
CA HIS A 67 -2.11 -12.56 -2.50
C HIS A 67 -2.94 -11.32 -2.13
N VAL A 68 -4.18 -11.22 -2.63
CA VAL A 68 -5.11 -10.15 -2.28
C VAL A 68 -6.18 -10.70 -1.34
N ASP A 69 -6.14 -10.31 -0.07
CA ASP A 69 -7.08 -10.78 0.94
C ASP A 69 -8.28 -9.83 1.08
N GLY A 70 -9.48 -10.36 0.80
CA GLY A 70 -10.74 -9.64 0.87
C GLY A 70 -11.45 -9.68 2.21
N ARG A 71 -11.02 -10.55 3.15
CA ARG A 71 -11.78 -10.88 4.36
C ARG A 71 -11.92 -9.71 5.34
N TYR A 72 -10.96 -8.78 5.33
CA TYR A 72 -10.89 -7.67 6.28
C TYR A 72 -11.60 -6.39 5.82
N LEU A 73 -12.26 -6.41 4.65
CA LEU A 73 -12.95 -5.24 4.10
C LEU A 73 -14.08 -4.75 5.03
N GLY A 74 -14.79 -5.67 5.69
CA GLY A 74 -15.98 -5.38 6.49
C GLY A 74 -17.09 -4.72 5.67
N LEU A 75 -17.73 -3.69 6.23
CA LEU A 75 -18.81 -2.93 5.56
C LEU A 75 -18.34 -2.02 4.41
N GLY A 76 -17.06 -2.11 4.01
CA GLY A 76 -16.53 -1.35 2.88
C GLY A 76 -15.55 -0.24 3.29
N TYR A 77 -15.31 0.65 2.32
CA TYR A 77 -14.28 1.69 2.43
C TYR A 77 -14.56 2.70 3.54
N GLY A 78 -13.53 3.06 4.30
CA GLY A 78 -13.62 3.99 5.43
C GLY A 78 -14.42 3.48 6.63
N ARG A 79 -15.02 2.29 6.54
CA ARG A 79 -15.77 1.68 7.64
C ARG A 79 -14.83 0.94 8.58
N VAL A 80 -14.93 1.29 9.85
CA VAL A 80 -14.23 0.64 10.96
C VAL A 80 -14.63 -0.83 11.05
N THR A 81 -13.70 -1.70 11.44
CA THR A 81 -13.94 -3.13 11.69
C THR A 81 -13.50 -3.50 13.10
N PRO A 82 -14.17 -4.45 13.78
CA PRO A 82 -13.73 -4.94 15.09
C PRO A 82 -12.29 -5.46 15.08
N GLY A 83 -11.92 -6.24 14.05
CA GLY A 83 -10.55 -6.72 13.88
C GLY A 83 -9.53 -5.59 13.71
N GLY A 84 -9.90 -4.51 13.01
CA GLY A 84 -9.04 -3.34 12.88
C GLY A 84 -8.81 -2.60 14.20
N LEU A 85 -9.84 -2.52 15.06
CA LEU A 85 -9.71 -1.94 16.40
C LEU A 85 -8.84 -2.81 17.32
N ASP A 86 -9.01 -4.13 17.29
CA ASP A 86 -8.15 -5.08 18.01
C ASP A 86 -6.68 -4.94 17.57
N ALA A 87 -6.44 -4.82 16.27
CA ALA A 87 -5.10 -4.61 15.74
C ALA A 87 -4.48 -3.29 16.21
N ILE A 88 -5.23 -2.18 16.18
CA ILE A 88 -4.79 -0.89 16.71
C ILE A 88 -4.39 -1.02 18.19
N ALA A 89 -5.23 -1.67 19.00
CA ALA A 89 -4.96 -1.85 20.42
C ALA A 89 -3.68 -2.66 20.66
N ARG A 90 -3.50 -3.79 19.95
CA ARG A 90 -2.32 -4.64 20.07
C ARG A 90 -1.04 -3.93 19.65
N PHE A 91 -1.04 -3.30 18.48
CA PHE A 91 0.11 -2.51 18.03
C PHE A 91 0.47 -1.41 19.02
N THR A 92 -0.51 -0.78 19.66
CA THR A 92 -0.26 0.24 20.69
C THR A 92 0.38 -0.39 21.94
N LEU A 93 -0.18 -1.49 22.43
CA LEU A 93 0.32 -2.18 23.64
C LEU A 93 1.74 -2.74 23.44
N ASP A 94 2.04 -3.23 22.23
CA ASP A 94 3.33 -3.81 21.88
C ASP A 94 4.38 -2.76 21.47
N GLY A 95 4.05 -1.46 21.52
CA GLY A 95 4.95 -0.37 21.11
C GLY A 95 5.22 -0.30 19.61
N GLY A 96 4.33 -0.88 18.79
CA GLY A 96 4.35 -0.83 17.33
C GLY A 96 3.95 0.54 16.75
N PRO A 97 4.03 0.70 15.41
CA PRO A 97 3.65 1.94 14.75
C PRO A 97 2.15 2.24 14.90
N PRO A 98 1.76 3.53 14.91
CA PRO A 98 0.37 3.91 14.99
C PRO A 98 -0.39 3.44 13.75
N LEU A 99 -1.60 2.93 13.95
CA LEU A 99 -2.50 2.52 12.88
C LEU A 99 -3.71 3.48 12.76
N ASP A 100 -4.46 3.38 11.67
CA ASP A 100 -5.71 4.08 11.41
C ASP A 100 -6.86 3.08 11.18
N THR A 101 -8.09 3.56 11.28
CA THR A 101 -9.28 2.70 11.19
C THR A 101 -9.71 2.37 9.76
N GLY A 102 -9.21 3.10 8.76
CA GLY A 102 -9.61 2.94 7.36
C GLY A 102 -8.75 1.93 6.59
N TYR A 103 -7.44 1.97 6.83
CA TYR A 103 -6.43 1.24 6.07
C TYR A 103 -5.58 0.35 6.97
N SER A 104 -4.68 0.95 7.74
CA SER A 104 -3.60 0.22 8.40
C SER A 104 -4.08 -0.66 9.56
N GLY A 105 -5.23 -0.37 10.16
CA GLY A 105 -5.89 -1.26 11.11
C GLY A 105 -6.40 -2.54 10.44
N LYS A 106 -6.96 -2.46 9.22
CA LYS A 106 -7.43 -3.64 8.47
C LYS A 106 -6.27 -4.54 8.04
N SER A 107 -5.17 -3.94 7.56
CA SER A 107 -3.97 -4.72 7.24
C SER A 107 -3.27 -5.24 8.49
N GLY A 108 -3.30 -4.51 9.61
CA GLY A 108 -2.81 -4.96 10.90
C GLY A 108 -3.56 -6.19 11.42
N ALA A 109 -4.88 -6.22 11.26
CA ALA A 109 -5.69 -7.39 11.60
C ALA A 109 -5.24 -8.63 10.81
N ALA A 110 -5.05 -8.48 9.50
CA ALA A 110 -4.55 -9.57 8.65
C ALA A 110 -3.15 -10.04 9.03
N PHE A 111 -2.26 -9.11 9.38
CA PHE A 111 -0.93 -9.44 9.85
C PHE A 111 -0.95 -10.26 11.15
N LEU A 112 -1.80 -9.88 12.11
CA LEU A 112 -1.95 -10.60 13.37
C LEU A 112 -2.53 -12.00 13.18
N ASP A 113 -3.49 -12.16 12.28
CA ASP A 113 -4.04 -13.48 11.94
C ASP A 113 -2.98 -14.36 11.26
N LEU A 114 -2.19 -13.82 10.31
CA LEU A 114 -1.06 -14.55 9.73
C LEU A 114 0.00 -14.96 10.77
N ALA A 115 0.27 -14.08 11.74
CA ALA A 115 1.21 -14.37 12.83
C ALA A 115 0.68 -15.49 13.75
N ARG A 116 -0.62 -15.53 14.01
CA ARG A 116 -1.28 -16.59 14.81
C ARG A 116 -1.32 -17.92 14.09
N ASP A 117 -1.54 -17.90 12.78
CA ASP A 117 -1.58 -19.09 11.93
C ASP A 117 -0.19 -19.71 11.68
N ALA A 118 0.85 -19.24 12.38
CA ALA A 118 2.23 -19.70 12.29
C ALA A 118 2.77 -19.69 10.85
N ALA A 119 2.58 -18.57 10.14
CA ALA A 119 3.10 -18.38 8.80
C ALA A 119 4.59 -18.79 8.70
N GLU A 120 4.95 -19.40 7.58
CA GLU A 120 6.31 -19.88 7.34
C GLU A 120 7.30 -18.71 7.24
N GLY A 121 8.14 -18.57 8.26
CA GLY A 121 9.23 -17.59 8.27
C GLY A 121 8.84 -16.20 8.82
N PRO A 122 9.78 -15.24 8.73
CA PRO A 122 9.56 -13.91 9.30
C PRO A 122 8.48 -13.15 8.54
N LEU A 123 7.57 -12.51 9.29
CA LEU A 123 6.57 -11.61 8.75
C LEU A 123 7.05 -10.16 8.84
N LEU A 124 6.91 -9.42 7.75
CA LEU A 124 7.15 -7.97 7.69
C LEU A 124 5.80 -7.25 7.56
N PHE A 125 5.49 -6.37 8.51
CA PHE A 125 4.35 -5.49 8.40
C PHE A 125 4.73 -4.16 7.76
N TRP A 126 4.06 -3.79 6.66
CA TRP A 126 4.20 -2.45 6.06
C TRP A 126 3.08 -1.54 6.57
N ALA A 127 3.40 -0.66 7.52
CA ALA A 127 2.50 0.40 7.96
C ALA A 127 2.48 1.54 6.94
N THR A 128 1.37 1.74 6.23
CA THR A 128 1.22 2.81 5.23
C THR A 128 0.84 4.16 5.82
N LYS A 129 0.48 4.21 7.11
CA LYS A 129 0.20 5.45 7.82
C LYS A 129 1.50 6.18 8.11
N SER A 130 1.65 7.39 7.57
CA SER A 130 2.73 8.27 7.97
C SER A 130 2.54 8.71 9.43
N SER A 131 3.59 8.56 10.23
CA SER A 131 3.68 9.15 11.57
C SER A 131 4.19 10.60 11.53
N ALA A 132 4.62 11.09 10.36
CA ALA A 132 5.04 12.46 10.21
C ALA A 132 3.86 13.39 10.52
N ALA A 133 4.12 14.43 11.32
CA ALA A 133 3.15 15.49 11.51
C ALA A 133 2.77 16.04 10.12
N LEU A 134 1.46 16.22 9.91
CA LEU A 134 1.04 17.01 8.77
C LEU A 134 1.67 18.39 8.91
N PRO A 135 2.13 19.02 7.81
CA PRO A 135 2.43 20.44 7.86
C PRO A 135 1.22 21.17 8.46
N PRO A 136 1.42 22.32 9.15
CA PRO A 136 0.32 23.12 9.66
C PRO A 136 -0.75 23.21 8.57
N ALA A 137 -2.00 22.96 8.93
CA ALA A 137 -3.09 23.10 7.98
C ALA A 137 -2.89 24.44 7.27
N PHE A 138 -2.78 24.42 5.94
CA PHE A 138 -2.81 25.67 5.18
C PHE A 138 -3.99 26.46 5.76
N GLU A 139 -3.75 27.72 6.15
CA GLU A 139 -4.82 28.59 6.61
C GLU A 139 -6.01 28.42 5.68
N ALA A 140 -7.21 28.40 6.25
CA ALA A 140 -8.43 28.27 5.46
C ALA A 140 -8.38 29.32 4.36
N GLY A 141 -8.12 28.88 3.12
CA GLY A 141 -8.35 29.72 1.96
C GLY A 141 -9.81 30.19 2.02
N PRO A 142 -10.16 31.34 1.44
CA PRO A 142 -11.48 31.98 1.58
C PRO A 142 -12.69 31.11 1.16
N SER A 143 -12.48 29.88 0.69
CA SER A 143 -13.49 28.86 0.34
C SER A 143 -13.63 27.69 1.32
N GLY A 144 -12.84 27.61 2.41
CA GLY A 144 -12.95 26.53 3.41
C GLY A 144 -12.57 25.13 2.92
N LEU A 145 -11.98 24.98 1.73
CA LEU A 145 -11.43 23.74 1.21
C LEU A 145 -10.02 23.99 0.67
N GLY A 146 -9.05 23.23 1.19
CA GLY A 146 -7.65 23.33 0.78
C GLY A 146 -7.43 23.07 -0.71
N ARG A 147 -6.51 23.87 -1.27
CA ARG A 147 -6.07 23.99 -2.67
C ARG A 147 -7.08 24.62 -3.63
N ASP A 148 -6.68 25.79 -4.13
CA ASP A 148 -7.31 26.55 -5.20
C ASP A 148 -7.63 25.65 -6.43
N ARG A 149 -8.78 25.89 -7.07
CA ARG A 149 -9.26 25.20 -8.28
C ARG A 149 -8.28 25.34 -9.45
N SER A 150 -7.31 26.24 -9.36
CA SER A 150 -6.19 26.34 -10.29
C SER A 150 -5.43 25.03 -10.50
N VAL A 151 -5.34 24.15 -9.49
CA VAL A 151 -4.73 22.81 -9.62
C VAL A 151 -5.45 21.91 -10.64
N LEU A 152 -6.74 22.14 -10.88
CA LEU A 152 -7.50 21.40 -11.89
C LEU A 152 -7.18 21.85 -13.33
N ARG A 153 -6.39 22.92 -13.52
CA ARG A 153 -5.88 23.30 -14.86
C ARG A 153 -4.84 22.30 -15.35
N ASP A 154 -4.03 21.77 -14.45
CA ASP A 154 -2.95 20.85 -14.80
C ASP A 154 -3.39 19.37 -14.78
N LEU A 155 -4.64 19.09 -14.36
CA LEU A 155 -5.20 17.75 -14.22
C LEU A 155 -6.50 17.59 -15.05
N PRO A 156 -6.43 17.68 -16.39
CA PRO A 156 -7.61 17.69 -17.27
C PRO A 156 -8.50 16.44 -17.12
N ARG A 157 -7.91 15.29 -16.75
CA ARG A 157 -8.67 14.05 -16.48
C ARG A 157 -9.49 14.11 -15.20
N MET A 158 -8.98 14.76 -14.15
CA MET A 158 -9.71 14.92 -12.88
C MET A 158 -10.89 15.88 -13.04
N ARG A 159 -10.69 16.94 -13.84
CA ARG A 159 -11.74 17.90 -14.20
C ARG A 159 -12.92 17.21 -14.90
N ALA A 160 -12.63 16.44 -15.95
CA ALA A 160 -13.66 15.73 -16.71
C ALA A 160 -14.47 14.74 -15.84
N PHE A 161 -13.83 14.10 -14.86
CA PHE A 161 -14.51 13.20 -13.91
C PHE A 161 -15.48 13.95 -12.98
N LEU A 162 -15.08 15.13 -12.49
CA LEU A 162 -15.90 15.95 -11.57
C LEU A 162 -17.05 16.67 -12.27
N GLU A 163 -16.93 16.98 -13.56
CA GLU A 163 -17.96 17.66 -14.36
C GLU A 163 -19.02 16.68 -14.90
N ALA A 164 -18.79 15.36 -14.78
CA ALA A 164 -19.67 14.32 -15.30
C ALA A 164 -20.63 13.72 -14.24
N GLY A 165 -20.66 14.24 -13.01
CA GLY A 165 -21.55 13.81 -11.93
C GLY A 165 -22.33 14.98 -11.34
#